data_AF-A0A7G1NMX2-F1
#
_entry.id   AF-A0A7G1NMX2-F1
#
_cell.length_a   1.000
_cell.length_b   1.000
_cell.length_c   1.000
_cell.angle_alpha   90.00
_cell.angle_beta   90.00
_cell.angle_gamma   90.00
#
_symmetry.space_group_name_H-M   'P 1'
#
loop_
_entity.id
_entity.type
_entity.pdbx_description
1 polymer ?
#
loop_
_entity_poly.entity_id
_entity_poly.type
_entity_poly.pdbx_seq_one_letter_code
_entity_poly.pdbx_strand_id
1 'polypeptide(L)'
;MGLHFHRNPDGTTTGRNEASGFTMTHADEEEVKRRLYEDAGWEYSPPPPPLPAGFHRFSLVHEEVRASGFGDERYAGLRARPPEGCVPVDRGCFALECERPGRTLVDAVAGTVAEVRRGHGLVMNSLGVEKPHEWFGADNKDGYAAETVAHLMLTAAARARLLGYGRKDLVRLLDATGIE
;
A
#
# COMPACT_ATOMS: atom_id res chain seq x y z
N MET A 1 5.86 -25.26 3.70
CA MET A 1 4.51 -25.62 4.19
C MET A 1 3.67 -24.37 4.13
N GLY A 2 2.76 -24.31 3.17
CA GLY A 2 1.89 -23.16 2.95
C GLY A 2 0.46 -23.57 2.61
N LEU A 3 -0.40 -22.57 2.51
CA LEU A 3 -1.76 -22.70 2.01
C LEU A 3 -1.77 -22.36 0.52
N HIS A 4 -2.28 -23.26 -0.31
CA HIS A 4 -2.43 -23.04 -1.75
C HIS A 4 -3.90 -22.80 -2.10
N PHE A 5 -4.14 -21.80 -2.96
CA PHE A 5 -5.46 -21.47 -3.46
C PHE A 5 -5.45 -21.51 -4.98
N HIS A 6 -6.45 -22.17 -5.57
CA HIS A 6 -6.64 -22.25 -7.01
C HIS A 6 -8.07 -21.89 -7.37
N ARG A 7 -8.23 -20.95 -8.29
CA ARG A 7 -9.54 -20.57 -8.82
C ARG A 7 -9.87 -21.44 -10.03
N ASN A 8 -10.92 -22.23 -9.93
CA ASN A 8 -11.35 -23.18 -10.94
C ASN A 8 -12.09 -22.49 -12.09
N PRO A 9 -12.12 -23.09 -13.30
CA PRO A 9 -12.89 -22.55 -14.44
C PRO A 9 -14.40 -22.46 -14.19
N ASP A 10 -14.94 -23.25 -13.27
CA ASP A 10 -16.36 -23.24 -12.89
C ASP A 10 -16.73 -22.11 -11.90
N GLY A 11 -15.75 -21.27 -11.54
CA GLY A 11 -15.93 -20.14 -10.63
C GLY A 11 -15.75 -20.47 -9.14
N THR A 12 -15.56 -21.74 -8.78
CA THR A 12 -15.23 -22.13 -7.40
C THR A 12 -13.75 -21.92 -7.08
N THR A 13 -13.42 -21.91 -5.79
CA THR A 13 -12.03 -21.88 -5.31
C THR A 13 -11.72 -23.19 -4.58
N THR A 14 -10.58 -23.80 -4.91
CA THR A 14 -10.01 -24.94 -4.19
C THR A 14 -8.85 -24.47 -3.33
N GLY A 15 -8.90 -24.78 -2.03
CA GLY A 15 -7.83 -24.52 -1.07
C GLY A 15 -7.19 -25.83 -0.61
N ARG A 16 -5.87 -25.84 -0.46
CA ARG A 16 -5.11 -26.97 0.08
C ARG A 16 -4.09 -26.52 1.13
N ASN A 17 -4.12 -27.16 2.30
CA ASN A 17 -3.07 -27.06 3.30
C ASN A 17 -2.05 -28.17 3.03
N GLU A 18 -0.81 -27.80 2.72
CA GLU A 18 0.25 -28.79 2.46
C GLU A 18 0.68 -29.57 3.71
N ALA A 19 0.52 -28.96 4.89
CA ALA A 19 0.99 -29.53 6.15
C ALA A 19 0.10 -30.70 6.61
N SER A 20 -1.21 -30.49 6.58
CA SER A 20 -2.22 -31.47 7.02
C SER A 20 -2.74 -32.35 5.89
N GLY A 21 -2.55 -31.93 4.63
CA GLY A 21 -3.19 -32.53 3.46
C GLY A 21 -4.67 -32.14 3.31
N PHE A 22 -5.21 -31.30 4.20
CA PHE A 22 -6.59 -30.83 4.13
C PHE A 22 -6.84 -30.09 2.81
N THR A 23 -7.93 -30.45 2.13
CA THR A 23 -8.33 -29.88 0.85
C THR A 23 -9.83 -29.63 0.87
N MET A 24 -10.26 -28.47 0.38
CA MET A 24 -11.67 -28.16 0.20
C MET A 24 -11.90 -27.31 -1.04
N THR A 25 -13.11 -27.39 -1.58
CA THR A 25 -13.55 -26.58 -2.71
C THR A 25 -14.88 -25.93 -2.35
N HIS A 26 -15.01 -24.63 -2.58
CA HIS A 26 -16.23 -23.89 -2.28
C HIS A 26 -16.43 -22.73 -3.27
N ALA A 27 -17.68 -22.31 -3.48
CA ALA A 27 -18.01 -21.19 -4.37
C ALA A 27 -17.62 -19.84 -3.79
N ASP A 28 -17.69 -19.70 -2.47
CA ASP A 28 -17.16 -18.55 -1.73
C ASP A 28 -15.68 -18.77 -1.40
N GLU A 29 -14.81 -17.94 -1.99
CA GLU A 29 -13.37 -17.93 -1.76
C GLU A 29 -13.00 -17.65 -0.30
N GLU A 30 -13.78 -16.83 0.41
CA GLU A 30 -13.47 -16.48 1.81
C GLU A 30 -13.76 -17.65 2.75
N GLU A 31 -14.77 -18.46 2.47
CA GLU A 31 -15.01 -19.70 3.22
C GLU A 31 -13.84 -20.67 3.05
N VAL A 32 -13.26 -20.77 1.84
CA VAL A 32 -12.06 -21.59 1.59
C VAL A 32 -10.89 -21.09 2.42
N LYS A 33 -10.63 -19.78 2.42
CA LYS A 33 -9.54 -19.18 3.19
C LYS A 33 -9.74 -19.40 4.69
N ARG A 34 -10.90 -19.07 5.24
CA ARG A 34 -11.20 -19.20 6.66
C ARG A 34 -10.95 -20.61 7.17
N ARG A 35 -11.45 -21.63 6.47
CA ARG A 35 -11.31 -23.04 6.83
C ARG A 35 -9.87 -23.55 6.72
N LEU A 36 -9.12 -23.09 5.72
CA LEU A 36 -7.71 -23.43 5.55
C LEU A 36 -6.85 -22.84 6.67
N TYR A 37 -7.15 -21.61 7.10
CA TYR A 37 -6.50 -21.00 8.25
C TYR A 37 -6.87 -21.70 9.57
N GLU A 38 -8.16 -22.01 9.78
CA GLU A 38 -8.63 -22.81 10.93
C GLU A 38 -7.90 -24.15 11.02
N ASP A 39 -7.78 -24.87 9.90
CA ASP A 39 -7.07 -26.15 9.83
C ASP A 39 -5.57 -26.02 10.11
N ALA A 40 -4.93 -24.93 9.64
CA ALA A 40 -3.53 -24.63 9.94
C ALA A 40 -3.29 -24.17 11.39
N GLY A 41 -4.37 -23.94 12.18
CA GLY A 41 -4.29 -23.32 13.50
C GLY A 41 -3.81 -21.87 13.44
N TRP A 42 -4.00 -21.20 12.30
CA TRP A 42 -3.60 -19.82 12.09
C TRP A 42 -4.79 -18.88 12.33
N GLU A 43 -4.50 -17.70 12.88
CA GLU A 43 -5.51 -16.67 13.03
C GLU A 43 -5.95 -16.16 11.65
N TYR A 44 -7.22 -16.34 11.33
CA TYR A 44 -7.82 -15.80 10.11
C TYR A 44 -8.35 -14.39 10.38
N SER A 45 -7.77 -13.41 9.71
CA SER A 45 -8.33 -12.05 9.66
C SER A 45 -9.21 -11.93 8.42
N PRO A 46 -10.55 -11.74 8.56
CA PRO A 46 -11.42 -11.57 7.42
C PRO A 46 -11.06 -10.32 6.62
N PRO A 47 -11.34 -10.29 5.30
CA PRO A 47 -11.09 -9.12 4.50
C PRO A 47 -11.91 -7.95 5.06
N PRO A 48 -11.33 -6.74 5.10
CA PRO A 48 -12.05 -5.57 5.57
C PRO A 48 -13.27 -5.27 4.70
N PRO A 49 -14.35 -4.71 5.27
CA PRO A 49 -15.63 -4.53 4.58
C PRO A 49 -15.46 -3.69 3.30
N PRO A 50 -16.35 -3.87 2.31
CA PRO A 50 -16.32 -3.09 1.08
C PRO A 50 -16.54 -1.61 1.40
N LEU A 51 -15.79 -0.77 0.70
CA LEU A 51 -15.90 0.67 0.87
C LEU A 51 -17.14 1.24 0.16
N PRO A 52 -17.67 2.38 0.63
CA PRO A 52 -18.65 3.15 -0.12
C PRO A 52 -18.11 3.54 -1.51
N ALA A 53 -19.00 3.73 -2.48
CA ALA A 53 -18.60 4.17 -3.81
C ALA A 53 -17.85 5.52 -3.74
N GLY A 54 -16.70 5.60 -4.42
CA GLY A 54 -15.83 6.79 -4.41
C GLY A 54 -14.85 6.87 -3.24
N PHE A 55 -14.84 5.89 -2.33
CA PHE A 55 -13.80 5.74 -1.32
C PHE A 55 -12.72 4.75 -1.77
N HIS A 56 -11.50 5.00 -1.34
CA HIS A 56 -10.32 4.19 -1.65
C HIS A 56 -9.57 3.83 -0.37
N ARG A 57 -9.17 2.56 -0.25
CA ARG A 57 -8.34 2.06 0.85
C ARG A 57 -6.88 2.02 0.40
N PHE A 58 -5.98 2.60 1.17
CA PHE A 58 -4.53 2.56 0.90
C PHE A 58 -3.70 2.81 2.16
N SER A 59 -2.43 2.42 2.09
CA SER A 59 -1.45 2.75 3.12
C SER A 59 -0.52 3.86 2.63
N LEU A 60 -0.12 4.77 3.49
CA LEU A 60 0.96 5.72 3.26
C LEU A 60 2.08 5.43 4.25
N VAL A 61 3.32 5.38 3.77
CA VAL A 61 4.50 5.08 4.57
C VAL A 61 5.49 6.23 4.43
N HIS A 62 6.10 6.60 5.56
CA HIS A 62 7.27 7.47 5.55
C HIS A 62 8.52 6.59 5.65
N GLU A 63 9.04 6.20 4.49
CA GLU A 63 10.28 5.42 4.39
C GLU A 63 11.48 6.35 4.50
N GLU A 64 12.20 6.29 5.62
CA GLU A 64 13.51 6.89 5.74
C GLU A 64 14.62 5.84 5.72
N VAL A 65 15.70 6.16 4.99
CA VAL A 65 16.93 5.34 4.92
C VAL A 65 17.62 5.23 6.28
N ARG A 66 17.35 6.14 7.22
CA ARG A 66 17.81 6.07 8.61
C ARG A 66 16.60 5.80 9.48
N ALA A 67 16.62 4.68 10.22
CA ALA A 67 15.51 4.13 10.97
C ALA A 67 14.89 5.12 11.98
N SER A 68 13.90 5.91 11.54
CA SER A 68 12.99 6.65 12.40
C SER A 68 11.78 5.75 12.71
N GLY A 69 11.75 5.22 13.93
CA GLY A 69 10.69 4.31 14.37
C GLY A 69 9.33 5.03 14.51
N PHE A 70 8.25 4.24 14.61
CA PHE A 70 6.88 4.76 14.74
C PHE A 70 6.72 5.83 15.84
N GLY A 71 7.49 5.72 16.93
CA GLY A 71 7.46 6.62 18.09
C GLY A 71 8.19 7.96 17.95
N ASP A 72 8.94 8.19 16.87
CA ASP A 72 9.73 9.42 16.66
C ASP A 72 8.86 10.68 16.85
N GLU A 73 9.43 11.71 17.50
CA GLU A 73 8.74 12.96 17.84
C GLU A 73 8.22 13.69 16.61
N ARG A 74 8.87 13.53 15.45
CA ARG A 74 8.41 14.12 14.19
C ARG A 74 6.99 13.69 13.82
N TYR A 75 6.60 12.48 14.21
CA TYR A 75 5.27 11.95 13.91
C TYR A 75 4.24 12.28 15.01
N ALA A 76 4.64 12.90 16.13
CA ALA A 76 3.76 13.14 17.27
C ALA A 76 2.52 13.96 16.87
N GLY A 77 2.69 14.99 16.05
CA GLY A 77 1.56 15.80 15.56
C GLY A 77 0.59 15.01 14.70
N LEU A 78 1.10 14.11 13.86
CA LEU A 78 0.30 13.27 12.96
C LEU A 78 -0.35 12.08 13.70
N ARG A 79 0.29 11.55 14.75
CA ARG A 79 -0.32 10.58 15.67
C ARG A 79 -1.47 11.17 16.46
N ALA A 80 -1.31 12.41 16.93
CA ALA A 80 -2.33 13.09 17.72
C ALA A 80 -3.52 13.56 16.88
N ARG A 81 -3.28 13.96 15.62
CA ARG A 81 -4.29 14.51 14.72
C ARG A 81 -4.05 14.00 13.29
N PRO A 82 -4.34 12.71 13.01
CA PRO A 82 -4.23 12.21 11.64
C PRO A 82 -5.30 12.84 10.74
N PRO A 83 -5.08 12.86 9.41
CA PRO A 83 -6.12 13.20 8.46
C PRO A 83 -7.38 12.37 8.68
N GLU A 84 -8.56 12.95 8.40
CA GLU A 84 -9.82 12.24 8.53
C GLU A 84 -9.81 10.95 7.70
N GLY A 85 -10.28 9.84 8.28
CA GLY A 85 -10.27 8.52 7.63
C GLY A 85 -8.90 7.85 7.58
N CYS A 86 -7.87 8.40 8.24
CA CYS A 86 -6.56 7.77 8.37
C CYS A 86 -6.23 7.41 9.83
N VAL A 87 -5.61 6.26 10.02
CA VAL A 87 -5.17 5.76 11.33
C VAL A 87 -3.65 5.53 11.31
N PRO A 88 -2.88 6.12 12.25
CA PRO A 88 -1.47 5.80 12.43
C PRO A 88 -1.27 4.34 12.84
N VAL A 89 -0.40 3.63 12.13
CA VAL A 89 -0.06 2.24 12.41
C VAL A 89 1.45 2.03 12.41
N ASP A 90 1.92 1.13 13.27
CA ASP A 90 3.32 0.71 13.30
C ASP A 90 3.50 -0.51 12.37
N ARG A 91 4.25 -0.32 11.29
CA ARG A 91 4.64 -1.41 10.35
C ARG A 91 6.15 -1.64 10.37
N GLY A 92 6.81 -1.42 11.51
CA GLY A 92 8.27 -1.30 11.62
C GLY A 92 8.81 0.05 11.16
N CYS A 93 7.92 0.93 10.70
CA CYS A 93 8.12 2.32 10.32
C CYS A 93 6.80 3.06 10.53
N PHE A 94 6.83 4.40 10.45
CA PHE A 94 5.60 5.17 10.56
C PHE A 94 4.75 5.04 9.30
N ALA A 95 3.51 4.58 9.47
CA ALA A 95 2.54 4.45 8.40
C ALA A 95 1.16 4.97 8.80
N LEU A 96 0.34 5.27 7.79
CA LEU A 96 -1.07 5.56 7.90
C LEU A 96 -1.86 4.53 7.11
N GLU A 97 -2.90 3.96 7.70
CA GLU A 97 -3.94 3.23 6.97
C GLU A 97 -5.12 4.14 6.74
N CYS A 98 -5.49 4.35 5.48
CA CYS A 98 -6.42 5.38 5.06
C CYS A 98 -7.59 4.80 4.27
N GLU A 99 -8.78 5.31 4.55
CA GLU A 99 -10.00 5.16 3.76
C GLU A 99 -10.49 6.55 3.38
N ARG A 100 -10.24 6.97 2.15
CA ARG A 100 -10.41 8.36 1.73
C ARG A 100 -11.28 8.49 0.48
N PRO A 101 -12.12 9.52 0.40
CA PRO A 101 -12.83 9.82 -0.83
C PRO A 101 -11.85 10.32 -1.89
N GLY A 102 -12.13 9.98 -3.15
CA GLY A 102 -11.39 10.49 -4.30
C GLY A 102 -12.00 10.03 -5.61
N ARG A 103 -11.75 10.77 -6.68
CA ARG A 103 -12.21 10.35 -8.02
C ARG A 103 -11.57 9.05 -8.46
N THR A 104 -10.32 8.85 -8.05
CA THR A 104 -9.52 7.64 -8.27
C THR A 104 -8.64 7.40 -7.04
N LEU A 105 -8.03 6.22 -6.95
CA LEU A 105 -7.07 5.92 -5.88
C LEU A 105 -5.90 6.93 -5.88
N VAL A 106 -5.35 7.24 -7.05
CA VAL A 106 -4.24 8.20 -7.19
C VAL A 106 -4.64 9.60 -6.73
N ASP A 107 -5.88 10.01 -6.98
CA ASP A 107 -6.44 11.29 -6.53
C ASP A 107 -6.61 11.34 -5.01
N ALA A 108 -7.11 10.26 -4.39
CA ALA A 108 -7.23 10.13 -2.94
C ALA A 108 -5.85 10.14 -2.24
N VAL A 109 -4.87 9.44 -2.80
CA VAL A 109 -3.48 9.44 -2.33
C VAL A 109 -2.88 10.84 -2.42
N ALA A 110 -2.96 11.49 -3.58
CA ALA A 110 -2.42 12.84 -3.79
C ALA A 110 -3.04 13.85 -2.81
N GLY A 111 -4.36 13.81 -2.62
CA GLY A 111 -5.05 14.65 -1.65
C GLY A 111 -4.54 14.45 -0.21
N THR A 112 -4.32 13.20 0.18
CA THR A 112 -3.86 12.85 1.53
C THR A 112 -2.40 13.24 1.75
N VAL A 113 -1.51 13.01 0.77
CA VAL A 113 -0.11 13.46 0.84
C VAL A 113 -0.03 14.99 0.97
N ALA A 114 -0.81 15.72 0.16
CA ALA A 114 -0.86 17.19 0.23
C ALA A 114 -1.45 17.71 1.55
N GLU A 115 -2.40 17.00 2.15
CA GLU A 115 -2.95 17.32 3.47
C GLU A 115 -1.91 17.12 4.57
N VAL A 116 -1.26 15.94 4.61
CA VAL A 116 -0.20 15.63 5.59
C VAL A 116 0.94 16.64 5.48
N ARG A 117 1.40 16.95 4.25
CA ARG A 117 2.45 17.95 4.03
C ARG A 117 2.07 19.32 4.57
N ARG A 118 0.86 19.81 4.26
CA ARG A 118 0.42 21.14 4.70
C ARG A 118 0.13 21.21 6.20
N GLY A 119 -0.42 20.15 6.79
CA GLY A 119 -0.78 20.12 8.20
C GLY A 119 0.36 19.78 9.14
N HIS A 120 1.33 18.99 8.68
CA HIS A 120 2.36 18.38 9.54
C HIS A 120 3.78 18.54 9.01
N GLY A 121 3.99 19.13 7.83
CA GLY A 121 5.33 19.33 7.25
C GLY A 121 6.02 18.03 6.81
N LEU A 122 5.29 16.92 6.72
CA LEU A 122 5.82 15.60 6.36
C LEU A 122 5.32 15.19 4.97
N VAL A 123 6.19 14.54 4.20
CA VAL A 123 5.83 13.99 2.88
C VAL A 123 5.87 12.48 2.95
N MET A 124 4.70 11.84 3.04
CA MET A 124 4.61 10.38 2.94
C MET A 124 5.07 9.96 1.54
N ASN A 125 6.11 9.14 1.45
CA ASN A 125 6.90 8.93 0.23
C ASN A 125 6.76 7.52 -0.37
N SER A 126 5.97 6.64 0.26
CA SER A 126 5.72 5.28 -0.21
C SER A 126 4.29 4.83 0.10
N LEU A 127 3.81 3.83 -0.64
CA LEU A 127 2.57 3.08 -0.34
C LEU A 127 2.88 1.75 0.39
N GLY A 128 4.12 1.55 0.85
CA GLY A 128 4.58 0.31 1.47
C GLY A 128 4.86 -0.81 0.47
N VAL A 129 5.26 -0.47 -0.76
CA VAL A 129 5.75 -1.45 -1.73
C VAL A 129 7.09 -1.97 -1.22
N GLU A 130 7.25 -3.29 -1.14
CA GLU A 130 8.41 -3.91 -0.49
C GLU A 130 9.75 -3.53 -1.18
N LYS A 131 10.77 -3.21 -0.35
CA LYS A 131 12.18 -2.98 -0.70
C LYS A 131 12.53 -1.83 -1.69
N PRO A 132 11.95 -0.62 -1.63
CA PRO A 132 12.36 0.48 -2.52
C PRO A 132 13.76 1.00 -2.17
N HIS A 133 14.14 0.94 -0.90
CA HIS A 133 15.42 1.39 -0.37
C HIS A 133 16.62 0.54 -0.86
N GLU A 134 16.41 -0.72 -1.25
CA GLU A 134 17.44 -1.55 -1.89
C GLU A 134 17.87 -0.99 -3.25
N TRP A 135 17.08 -0.07 -3.82
CA TRP A 135 17.32 0.52 -5.14
C TRP A 135 17.97 1.92 -5.08
N PHE A 136 18.20 2.47 -3.88
CA PHE A 136 18.76 3.81 -3.71
C PHE A 136 20.17 3.79 -3.13
N GLY A 137 21.15 4.18 -3.95
CA GLY A 137 22.47 4.63 -3.50
C GLY A 137 22.45 6.14 -3.25
N ALA A 138 22.62 6.59 -2.01
CA ALA A 138 22.43 7.99 -1.62
C ALA A 138 23.52 8.96 -2.15
N ASP A 139 24.55 8.46 -2.84
CA ASP A 139 25.83 9.17 -2.93
C ASP A 139 26.10 9.84 -4.30
N ASN A 140 25.28 9.65 -5.35
CA ASN A 140 25.53 10.31 -6.64
C ASN A 140 24.28 10.54 -7.52
N LYS A 141 24.09 11.79 -7.97
CA LYS A 141 23.04 12.23 -8.92
C LYS A 141 23.30 11.80 -10.37
N ASP A 142 24.52 11.39 -10.69
CA ASP A 142 24.92 10.91 -12.03
C ASP A 142 25.17 9.39 -12.03
N GLY A 143 24.76 8.68 -10.97
CA GLY A 143 25.00 7.25 -10.79
C GLY A 143 23.73 6.40 -10.87
N TYR A 144 23.87 5.12 -10.51
CA TYR A 144 22.82 4.09 -10.51
C TYR A 144 21.50 4.53 -9.83
N ALA A 145 21.57 5.38 -8.80
CA ALA A 145 20.39 5.92 -8.13
C ALA A 145 19.55 6.84 -9.03
N ALA A 146 20.19 7.66 -9.87
CA ALA A 146 19.49 8.52 -10.81
C ALA A 146 18.86 7.73 -11.97
N GLU A 147 19.54 6.69 -12.46
CA GLU A 147 18.97 5.73 -13.41
C GLU A 147 17.72 5.05 -12.83
N THR A 148 17.76 4.68 -11.54
CA THR A 148 16.62 4.10 -10.84
C THR A 148 15.44 5.06 -10.77
N VAL A 149 15.66 6.34 -10.40
CA VAL A 149 14.59 7.36 -10.40
C VAL A 149 13.98 7.49 -11.79
N ALA A 150 14.80 7.59 -12.84
CA ALA A 150 14.31 7.69 -14.21
C ALA A 150 13.52 6.44 -14.62
N HIS A 151 14.00 5.24 -14.28
CA HIS A 151 13.34 3.97 -14.56
C HIS A 151 11.97 3.88 -13.86
N LEU A 152 11.89 4.28 -12.59
CA LEU A 152 10.63 4.29 -11.83
C LEU A 152 9.61 5.25 -12.46
N MET A 153 10.05 6.44 -12.88
CA MET A 153 9.17 7.41 -13.54
C MET A 153 8.65 6.90 -14.90
N LEU A 154 9.50 6.29 -15.70
CA LEU A 154 9.09 5.69 -16.99
C LEU A 154 8.12 4.51 -16.77
N THR A 155 8.41 3.65 -15.80
CA THR A 155 7.55 2.51 -15.45
C THR A 155 6.20 2.97 -14.91
N ALA A 156 6.19 3.99 -14.05
CA ALA A 156 4.96 4.60 -13.54
C ALA A 156 4.12 5.16 -14.70
N ALA A 157 4.71 5.91 -15.62
CA ALA A 157 4.01 6.45 -16.80
C ALA A 157 3.44 5.35 -17.71
N ALA A 158 4.21 4.30 -17.98
CA ALA A 158 3.76 3.18 -18.80
C ALA A 158 2.57 2.43 -18.17
N ARG A 159 2.65 2.13 -16.87
CA ARG A 159 1.58 1.44 -16.12
C ARG A 159 0.35 2.32 -15.93
N ALA A 160 0.54 3.61 -15.68
CA ALA A 160 -0.55 4.59 -15.58
C ALA A 160 -1.41 4.57 -16.84
N ARG A 161 -0.78 4.58 -18.02
CA ARG A 161 -1.49 4.49 -19.31
C ARG A 161 -2.31 3.20 -19.43
N LEU A 162 -1.75 2.05 -19.04
CA LEU A 162 -2.46 0.76 -19.08
C LEU A 162 -3.67 0.71 -18.14
N LEU A 163 -3.60 1.43 -17.02
CA LEU A 163 -4.67 1.53 -16.04
C LEU A 163 -5.66 2.68 -16.33
N GLY A 164 -5.46 3.42 -17.42
CA GLY A 164 -6.33 4.54 -17.82
C GLY A 164 -6.05 5.87 -17.10
N TYR A 165 -4.96 5.96 -16.32
CA TYR A 165 -4.53 7.22 -15.72
C TYR A 165 -3.84 8.12 -16.76
N GLY A 166 -4.14 9.42 -16.69
CA GLY A 166 -3.53 10.43 -17.55
C GLY A 166 -2.30 11.09 -16.93
N ARG A 167 -1.55 11.83 -17.76
CA ARG A 167 -0.43 12.68 -17.29
C ARG A 167 -0.83 13.59 -16.13
N LYS A 168 -2.03 14.19 -16.19
CA LYS A 168 -2.52 15.11 -15.15
C LYS A 168 -2.71 14.42 -13.79
N ASP A 169 -2.98 13.12 -13.75
CA ASP A 169 -3.12 12.38 -12.49
C ASP A 169 -1.74 12.17 -11.85
N LEU A 170 -0.75 11.82 -12.67
CA LEU A 170 0.64 11.66 -12.21
C LEU A 170 1.27 12.97 -11.75
N VAL A 171 1.06 14.06 -12.51
CA VAL A 171 1.57 15.39 -12.14
C VAL A 171 0.92 15.84 -10.83
N ARG A 172 -0.39 15.63 -10.63
CA ARG A 172 -1.04 15.97 -9.36
C ARG A 172 -0.47 15.21 -8.17
N LEU A 173 -0.11 13.94 -8.35
CA LEU A 173 0.59 13.18 -7.31
C LEU A 173 1.99 13.75 -7.04
N LEU A 174 2.74 14.12 -8.08
CA LEU A 174 4.05 14.75 -7.94
C LEU A 174 3.94 16.09 -7.20
N ASP A 175 3.02 16.96 -7.62
CA ASP A 175 2.76 18.27 -7.00
C ASP A 175 2.34 18.13 -5.52
N ALA A 176 1.68 17.03 -5.16
CA ALA A 176 1.31 16.73 -3.77
C ALA A 176 2.53 16.45 -2.88
N THR A 177 3.67 16.01 -3.45
CA THR A 177 4.91 15.85 -2.68
C THR A 177 5.57 17.18 -2.38
N GLY A 178 5.42 18.18 -3.26
CA GLY A 178 5.98 19.53 -3.07
C GLY A 178 7.48 19.61 -3.30
N ILE A 179 8.03 18.63 -4.02
CA ILE A 179 9.39 18.64 -4.53
C ILE A 179 9.43 19.64 -5.70
N GLU A 180 10.34 20.61 -5.65
CA GLU A 180 10.65 21.59 -6.70
C GLU A 180 11.97 21.29 -7.40
#